data_AF-A0A2E5CE70-F1
#
_entry.id   AF-A0A2E5CE70-F1
#
_cell.length_a   1.000
_cell.length_b   1.000
_cell.length_c   1.000
_cell.angle_alpha   90.00
_cell.angle_beta   90.00
_cell.angle_gamma   90.00
#
_symmetry.space_group_name_H-M   'P 1'
#
loop_
_entity.id
_entity.type
_entity.pdbx_description
1 polymer ?
#
loop_
_entity_poly.entity_id
_entity_poly.type
_entity_poly.pdbx_seq_one_letter_code
_entity_poly.pdbx_strand_id
1 'polypeptide(L)'
;MVPPLKYLVTDDAKNLDFWKRHLLSWFHEIRKYKLLDVYGRSLIVDELIEEMRLYYGKLRAYRKSPCEDQKKNLITLFNQNFTQKTLLNSVNAKLALTMRNKRKFLYVLEHSEVEIHNNLVERDIREKVIKQKFSLFNHS
;
A
#
# COMPACT_ATOMS: atom_id res chain seq x y z
N MET A 1 8.67 28.24 -5.39
CA MET A 1 8.78 26.96 -6.13
C MET A 1 8.56 25.82 -5.15
N VAL A 2 7.65 24.89 -5.47
CA VAL A 2 7.55 23.63 -4.73
C VAL A 2 8.72 22.76 -5.19
N PRO A 3 9.60 22.26 -4.30
CA PRO A 3 10.70 21.39 -4.72
C PRO A 3 10.13 20.17 -5.46
N PRO A 4 10.83 19.67 -6.49
CA PRO A 4 10.36 18.50 -7.24
C PRO A 4 10.13 17.33 -6.28
N LEU A 5 8.99 16.66 -6.43
CA LEU A 5 8.54 15.60 -5.53
C LEU A 5 9.55 14.44 -5.53
N LYS A 6 10.41 14.35 -4.52
CA LYS A 6 11.52 13.36 -4.50
C LYS A 6 11.07 11.90 -4.62
N TYR A 7 9.88 11.57 -4.11
CA TYR A 7 9.32 10.22 -4.12
C TYR A 7 7.84 10.27 -4.50
N LEU A 8 7.37 9.30 -5.28
CA LEU A 8 5.99 9.24 -5.72
C LEU A 8 5.38 7.91 -5.29
N VAL A 9 4.40 7.96 -4.38
CA VAL A 9 3.74 6.77 -3.80
C VAL A 9 2.35 6.66 -4.41
N THR A 10 2.08 5.62 -5.21
CA THR A 10 0.76 5.45 -5.87
C THR A 10 0.22 4.03 -5.75
N ASP A 11 -0.92 3.78 -6.37
CA ASP A 11 -1.64 2.50 -6.42
C ASP A 11 -1.09 1.51 -7.47
N ASP A 12 0.15 1.70 -7.95
CA ASP A 12 0.76 1.03 -9.11
C ASP A 12 0.27 1.58 -10.47
N ALA A 13 0.09 2.90 -10.54
CA ALA A 13 -0.22 3.60 -11.78
C ALA A 13 0.90 3.44 -12.83
N LYS A 14 0.75 2.46 -13.74
CA LYS A 14 1.75 2.09 -14.77
C LYS A 14 2.20 3.25 -15.65
N ASN A 15 1.33 4.22 -15.88
CA ASN A 15 1.67 5.45 -16.62
C ASN A 15 2.71 6.33 -15.91
N LEU A 16 3.11 5.99 -14.68
CA LEU A 16 4.11 6.69 -13.88
C LEU A 16 5.39 5.88 -13.67
N ASP A 17 5.55 4.72 -14.33
CA ASP A 17 6.75 3.86 -14.20
C ASP A 17 8.05 4.57 -14.67
N PHE A 18 7.94 5.64 -15.47
CA PHE A 18 9.08 6.48 -15.85
C PHE A 18 9.69 7.24 -14.65
N TRP A 19 8.96 7.34 -13.53
CA TRP A 19 9.44 8.00 -12.33
C TRP A 19 10.36 7.09 -11.54
N LYS A 20 11.67 7.38 -11.53
CA LYS A 20 12.72 6.52 -10.94
C LYS A 20 12.47 6.10 -9.48
N ARG A 21 11.77 6.92 -8.69
CA ARG A 21 11.44 6.65 -7.28
C ARG A 21 9.94 6.46 -7.08
N HIS A 22 9.35 5.68 -7.97
CA HIS A 22 7.95 5.27 -7.89
C HIS A 22 7.80 4.11 -6.91
N LEU A 23 7.01 4.35 -5.87
CA LEU A 23 6.77 3.46 -4.75
C LEU A 23 5.29 3.12 -4.67
N LEU A 24 4.98 2.07 -3.92
CA LEU A 24 3.62 1.57 -3.82
C LEU A 24 2.99 1.90 -2.48
N SER A 25 1.72 2.29 -2.53
CA SER A 25 0.90 2.58 -1.36
C SER A 25 0.43 1.30 -0.70
N TRP A 26 0.72 1.13 0.59
CA TRP A 26 0.22 0.02 1.40
C TRP A 26 -1.30 0.02 1.53
N PHE A 27 -1.93 1.20 1.58
CA PHE A 27 -3.38 1.32 1.65
C PHE A 27 -4.07 0.75 0.41
N HIS A 28 -3.54 1.10 -0.78
CA HIS A 28 -4.04 0.59 -2.05
C HIS A 28 -3.79 -0.91 -2.18
N GLU A 29 -2.66 -1.39 -1.68
CA GLU A 29 -2.38 -2.83 -1.70
C GLU A 29 -3.38 -3.61 -0.83
N ILE A 30 -3.62 -3.20 0.42
CA ILE A 30 -4.65 -3.81 1.29
C ILE A 30 -6.03 -3.76 0.63
N ARG A 31 -6.39 -2.65 -0.03
CA ARG A 31 -7.65 -2.53 -0.77
C ARG A 31 -7.75 -3.56 -1.90
N LYS A 32 -6.67 -3.82 -2.64
CA LYS A 32 -6.67 -4.84 -3.70
C LYS A 32 -6.96 -6.23 -3.16
N TYR A 33 -6.49 -6.58 -1.96
CA TYR A 33 -6.87 -7.85 -1.30
C TYR A 33 -8.34 -7.86 -0.88
N LYS A 34 -8.84 -6.77 -0.31
CA LYS A 34 -10.28 -6.63 0.02
C LYS A 34 -11.20 -6.81 -1.19
N LEU A 35 -10.75 -6.43 -2.39
CA LEU A 35 -11.51 -6.63 -3.62
C LEU A 35 -11.58 -8.09 -4.07
N LEU A 36 -10.68 -8.96 -3.61
CA LEU A 36 -10.78 -10.41 -3.85
C LEU A 36 -11.94 -11.05 -3.09
N ASP A 37 -12.40 -10.39 -2.02
CA ASP A 37 -13.47 -10.87 -1.13
C ASP A 37 -14.90 -10.56 -1.64
N VAL A 38 -15.01 -9.74 -2.69
CA VAL A 38 -16.31 -9.17 -3.14
C VAL A 38 -17.25 -10.23 -3.75
N TYR A 39 -16.74 -11.40 -4.14
CA TYR A 39 -17.53 -12.47 -4.77
C TYR A 39 -18.00 -13.57 -3.81
N GLY A 40 -17.81 -13.38 -2.50
CA GLY A 40 -18.13 -14.35 -1.47
C GLY A 40 -17.11 -14.23 -0.35
N ARG A 41 -17.58 -13.82 0.83
CA ARG A 41 -16.71 -13.53 1.97
C ARG A 41 -15.84 -14.74 2.32
N SER A 42 -14.55 -14.52 2.44
CA SER A 42 -13.50 -15.51 2.61
C SER A 42 -12.72 -15.21 3.88
N LEU A 43 -12.78 -16.13 4.86
CA LEU A 43 -11.99 -16.03 6.09
C LEU A 43 -10.48 -15.93 5.80
N ILE A 44 -10.00 -16.59 4.73
CA ILE A 44 -8.61 -16.50 4.27
C ILE A 44 -8.24 -15.06 3.90
N VAL A 45 -9.16 -14.33 3.24
CA VAL A 45 -8.91 -12.94 2.85
C VAL A 45 -9.00 -12.01 4.07
N ASP A 46 -9.97 -12.23 4.96
CA ASP A 46 -10.12 -11.47 6.20
C ASP A 46 -8.87 -11.59 7.09
N GLU A 47 -8.36 -12.81 7.32
CA GLU A 47 -7.15 -13.08 8.10
C GLU A 47 -5.92 -12.39 7.49
N LEU A 48 -5.73 -12.53 6.17
CA LEU A 48 -4.61 -11.92 5.46
C LEU A 48 -4.65 -10.38 5.54
N ILE A 49 -5.83 -9.78 5.45
CA ILE A 49 -5.99 -8.33 5.60
C ILE A 49 -5.57 -7.88 7.01
N GLU A 50 -5.92 -8.63 8.04
CA GLU A 50 -5.51 -8.32 9.41
C GLU A 50 -3.98 -8.48 9.61
N GLU A 51 -3.37 -9.52 9.04
CA GLU A 51 -1.89 -9.64 9.01
C GLU A 51 -1.23 -8.43 8.33
N MET A 52 -1.78 -7.98 7.20
CA MET A 52 -1.28 -6.81 6.48
C MET A 52 -1.47 -5.51 7.28
N ARG A 53 -2.58 -5.36 8.02
CA ARG A 53 -2.82 -4.19 8.89
C ARG A 53 -1.85 -4.16 10.06
N LEU A 54 -1.59 -5.31 10.69
CA LEU A 54 -0.58 -5.44 11.74
C LEU A 54 0.81 -5.09 11.19
N TYR A 55 1.16 -5.61 10.01
CA TYR A 55 2.41 -5.28 9.33
C TYR A 55 2.54 -3.77 9.05
N TYR A 56 1.49 -3.16 8.50
CA TYR A 56 1.42 -1.71 8.25
C TYR A 56 1.58 -0.90 9.54
N GLY A 57 0.96 -1.34 10.64
CA GLY A 57 1.15 -0.75 11.97
C GLY A 57 2.62 -0.75 12.40
N LYS A 58 3.32 -1.88 12.22
CA LYS A 58 4.76 -2.00 12.51
C LYS A 58 5.62 -1.09 11.62
N LEU A 59 5.30 -0.99 10.33
CA LEU A 59 5.97 -0.04 9.42
C LEU A 59 5.80 1.41 9.89
N ARG A 60 4.60 1.81 10.33
CA ARG A 60 4.37 3.16 10.88
C ARG A 60 5.19 3.41 12.14
N ALA A 61 5.32 2.42 13.03
CA ALA A 61 6.12 2.54 14.23
C ALA A 61 7.62 2.68 13.88
N TYR A 62 8.13 1.83 12.98
CA TYR A 62 9.50 1.90 12.49
C TYR A 62 9.84 3.28 11.90
N ARG A 63 8.96 3.87 11.09
CA ARG A 63 9.18 5.23 10.54
C ARG A 63 9.46 6.29 11.61
N LYS A 64 8.81 6.18 12.77
CA LYS A 64 8.96 7.15 13.87
C LYS A 64 10.28 6.98 14.62
N SER A 65 10.83 5.76 14.65
CA SER A 65 12.06 5.44 15.36
C SER A 65 12.77 4.28 14.66
N PRO A 66 13.48 4.55 13.55
CA PRO A 66 14.16 3.51 12.77
C PRO A 66 15.21 2.79 13.61
N CYS A 67 15.19 1.46 13.56
CA CYS A 67 16.13 0.59 14.26
C CYS A 67 16.53 -0.57 13.35
N GLU A 68 17.81 -0.90 13.29
CA GLU A 68 18.33 -1.96 12.40
C GLU A 68 17.75 -3.35 12.72
N ASP A 69 17.54 -3.67 13.99
CA ASP A 69 16.92 -4.95 14.36
C ASP A 69 15.44 -4.99 13.96
N GLN A 70 14.71 -3.89 14.15
CA GLN A 70 13.33 -3.77 13.67
C GLN A 70 13.25 -3.85 12.14
N LYS A 71 14.20 -3.26 11.42
CA LYS A 71 14.31 -3.35 9.96
C LYS A 71 14.47 -4.79 9.50
N LYS A 72 15.40 -5.55 10.08
CA LYS A 72 15.58 -6.98 9.78
C LYS A 72 14.30 -7.77 10.07
N ASN A 73 13.67 -7.53 11.22
CA ASN A 73 12.42 -8.18 11.59
C ASN A 73 11.28 -7.86 10.61
N LEU A 74 11.17 -6.62 10.15
CA LEU A 74 10.18 -6.21 9.16
C LEU A 74 10.41 -6.85 7.78
N ILE A 75 11.66 -7.04 7.38
CA ILE A 75 12.00 -7.74 6.13
C ILE A 75 11.64 -9.23 6.23
N THR A 76 11.96 -9.86 7.36
CA THR A 76 11.61 -11.28 7.63
C THR A 76 10.10 -11.47 7.66
N LEU A 77 9.38 -10.61 8.39
CA LEU A 77 7.92 -10.68 8.48
C LEU A 77 7.25 -10.43 7.13
N PHE A 78 7.78 -9.50 6.31
CA PHE A 78 7.29 -9.33 4.93
C PHE A 78 7.42 -10.63 4.13
N ASN A 79 8.60 -11.26 4.17
CA ASN A 79 8.80 -12.51 3.46
C ASN A 79 7.79 -13.57 3.91
N GLN A 80 7.64 -13.78 5.23
CA GLN A 80 6.69 -14.73 5.80
C GLN A 80 5.26 -14.47 5.30
N ASN A 81 4.77 -13.23 5.44
CA ASN A 81 3.41 -12.86 5.05
C ASN A 81 3.16 -13.01 3.55
N PHE A 82 4.15 -12.78 2.68
CA PHE A 82 3.94 -12.76 1.23
C PHE A 82 4.46 -13.99 0.47
N THR A 83 5.12 -14.94 1.16
CA THR A 83 5.45 -16.27 0.61
C THR A 83 4.48 -17.37 1.00
N GLN A 84 3.54 -17.08 1.91
CA GLN A 84 2.53 -18.05 2.34
C GLN A 84 1.70 -18.57 1.15
N LYS A 85 1.10 -19.74 1.34
CA LYS A 85 0.22 -20.38 0.36
C LYS A 85 -1.14 -20.62 1.01
N THR A 86 -2.19 -20.35 0.24
CA THR A 86 -3.58 -20.52 0.63
C THR A 86 -4.27 -21.48 -0.34
N LEU A 87 -5.51 -21.88 -0.04
CA LEU A 87 -6.33 -22.69 -0.96
C LEU A 87 -6.92 -21.87 -2.13
N LEU A 88 -6.75 -20.54 -2.13
CA LEU A 88 -7.32 -19.65 -3.14
C LEU A 88 -6.25 -19.21 -4.14
N ASN A 89 -6.38 -19.67 -5.40
CA ASN A 89 -5.44 -19.34 -6.47
C ASN A 89 -5.34 -17.83 -6.74
N SER A 90 -6.46 -17.11 -6.64
CA SER A 90 -6.50 -15.65 -6.77
C SER A 90 -5.67 -14.94 -5.70
N VAL A 91 -5.77 -15.39 -4.45
CA VAL A 91 -4.97 -14.89 -3.32
C VAL A 91 -3.49 -15.21 -3.53
N ASN A 92 -3.17 -16.45 -3.90
CA ASN A 92 -1.78 -16.88 -4.16
C ASN A 92 -1.13 -16.07 -5.29
N ALA A 93 -1.86 -15.78 -6.37
CA ALA A 93 -1.39 -14.94 -7.46
C ALA A 93 -1.12 -13.50 -6.96
N LYS A 94 -2.01 -12.96 -6.12
CA LYS A 94 -1.86 -11.61 -5.56
C LYS A 94 -0.68 -11.50 -4.57
N LEU A 95 -0.48 -12.50 -3.72
CA LEU A 95 0.70 -12.62 -2.84
C LEU A 95 1.99 -12.59 -3.65
N ALA A 96 2.06 -13.37 -4.74
CA ALA A 96 3.22 -13.41 -5.62
C ALA A 96 3.49 -12.04 -6.29
N LEU A 97 2.45 -11.32 -6.74
CA LEU A 97 2.62 -9.96 -7.28
C LEU A 97 3.14 -8.98 -6.23
N THR A 98 2.65 -9.08 -4.99
CA THR A 98 3.12 -8.24 -3.87
C THR A 98 4.59 -8.51 -3.57
N MET A 99 4.97 -9.79 -3.55
CA MET A 99 6.35 -10.22 -3.32
C MET A 99 7.31 -9.72 -4.42
N ARG A 100 6.89 -9.77 -5.69
CA ARG A 100 7.68 -9.19 -6.81
C ARG A 100 7.95 -7.70 -6.62
N ASN A 101 7.02 -6.98 -6.01
CA ASN A 101 7.11 -5.55 -5.72
C ASN A 101 7.74 -5.21 -4.36
N LYS A 102 8.32 -6.20 -3.65
CA LYS A 102 8.92 -6.03 -2.32
C LYS A 102 9.78 -4.77 -2.17
N ARG A 103 10.66 -4.50 -3.15
CA ARG A 103 11.55 -3.32 -3.12
C ARG A 103 10.78 -2.00 -3.08
N LYS A 104 9.69 -1.87 -3.86
CA LYS A 104 8.84 -0.66 -3.87
C LYS A 104 8.10 -0.47 -2.53
N PHE A 105 7.65 -1.56 -1.90
CA PHE A 105 6.93 -1.51 -0.61
C PHE A 105 7.83 -1.29 0.60
N LEU A 106 9.05 -1.83 0.57
CA LEU A 106 10.00 -1.78 1.69
C LEU A 106 11.02 -0.65 1.59
N TYR A 107 10.93 0.21 0.58
CA TYR A 107 11.85 1.35 0.41
C TYR A 107 11.91 2.26 1.65
N VAL A 108 10.81 2.35 2.40
CA VAL A 108 10.74 3.08 3.69
C VAL A 108 11.73 2.56 4.74
N LEU A 109 12.19 1.31 4.64
CA LEU A 109 13.20 0.73 5.55
C LEU A 109 14.62 1.25 5.29
N GLU A 110 14.83 1.93 4.16
CA GLU A 110 16.08 2.64 3.84
C GLU A 110 15.89 4.15 3.97
N HIS A 111 14.66 4.62 3.74
CA HIS A 111 14.28 6.02 3.73
C HIS A 111 13.02 6.25 4.57
N SER A 112 13.19 6.29 5.90
CA SER A 112 12.08 6.40 6.86
C SER A 112 11.22 7.67 6.67
N GLU A 113 11.77 8.70 6.03
CA GLU A 113 11.07 9.94 5.70
C GLU A 113 9.95 9.74 4.66
N VAL A 114 10.03 8.66 3.87
CA VAL A 114 9.09 8.37 2.79
C VAL A 114 7.72 7.96 3.33
N GLU A 115 6.66 8.51 2.76
CA GLU A 115 5.29 8.10 3.07
C GLU A 115 5.01 6.67 2.57
N ILE A 116 4.24 5.92 3.35
CA ILE A 116 3.85 4.52 3.02
C ILE A 116 2.41 4.43 2.49
N HIS A 117 1.73 5.57 2.39
CA HIS A 117 0.41 5.74 1.83
C HIS A 117 0.40 6.96 0.89
N ASN A 118 -0.61 7.05 0.02
CA ASN A 118 -0.65 8.05 -1.03
C ASN A 118 -1.29 9.36 -0.51
N ASN A 119 -0.63 10.00 0.45
CA ASN A 119 -1.19 11.12 1.21
C ASN A 119 -1.48 12.37 0.35
N LEU A 120 -0.76 12.55 -0.77
CA LEU A 120 -0.89 13.73 -1.63
C LEU A 120 -2.04 13.58 -2.62
N VAL A 121 -2.11 12.47 -3.34
CA VAL A 121 -3.17 12.25 -4.34
C VAL A 121 -4.52 12.02 -3.64
N GLU A 122 -4.55 11.35 -2.49
CA GLU A 122 -5.81 11.16 -1.75
C GLU A 122 -6.43 12.47 -1.26
N ARG A 123 -5.62 13.47 -0.85
CA ARG A 123 -6.13 14.78 -0.41
C ARG A 123 -6.64 15.61 -1.58
N ASP A 124 -5.85 15.71 -2.65
CA ASP A 124 -6.19 16.52 -3.83
C ASP A 124 -7.39 15.92 -4.59
N ILE A 125 -7.46 14.59 -4.73
CA ILE A 125 -8.62 13.91 -5.32
C ILE A 125 -9.84 14.06 -4.41
N ARG A 126 -9.68 13.93 -3.09
CA ARG A 126 -10.82 14.03 -2.16
C ARG A 126 -11.46 15.41 -2.22
N GLU A 127 -10.69 16.49 -2.26
CA GLU A 127 -11.25 17.83 -2.44
C GLU A 127 -11.99 17.97 -3.77
N LYS A 128 -11.41 17.49 -4.88
CA LYS A 128 -12.04 17.54 -6.20
C LYS A 128 -13.34 16.72 -6.25
N VAL A 129 -13.33 15.51 -5.70
CA VAL A 129 -14.50 14.61 -5.66
C VAL A 129 -15.59 15.18 -4.75
N ILE A 130 -15.24 15.78 -3.62
CA ILE A 130 -16.19 16.47 -2.75
C ILE A 130 -16.82 17.66 -3.49
N LYS A 131 -16.02 18.52 -4.14
CA LYS A 131 -16.53 19.66 -4.93
C LYS A 131 -17.45 19.21 -6.07
N GLN A 132 -17.12 18.13 -6.77
CA GLN A 132 -18.00 17.54 -7.79
C GLN A 132 -19.30 17.00 -7.21
N LYS A 133 -19.26 16.30 -6.07
CA LYS A 133 -20.47 15.82 -5.40
C LYS A 133 -21.40 16.95 -4.96
N PHE A 134 -20.85 18.05 -4.42
CA PHE A 134 -21.65 19.25 -4.09
C PHE A 134 -22.22 19.93 -5.33
N SER A 135 -21.45 20.02 -6.42
CA SER A 135 -21.93 20.58 -7.69
C SER A 135 -23.07 19.74 -8.28
N LEU A 136 -22.99 18.41 -8.19
CA LEU A 136 -24.06 17.50 -8.61
C LEU A 136 -25.32 17.63 -7.74
N PHE A 137 -25.16 17.76 -6.42
CA PHE A 137 -26.28 17.96 -5.49
C PHE A 137 -26.99 19.31 -5.65
N ASN A 138 -26.26 20.37 -5.98
CA ASN A 138 -26.84 21.71 -6.17
C ASN A 138 -27.51 21.90 -7.54
N HIS A 139 -27.42 20.91 -8.43
CA HIS A 139 -28.10 20.86 -9.72
C HIS A 139 -29.26 19.83 -9.76
N SER A 140 -29.68 19.32 -8.60
CA SER A 140 -30.87 18.45 -8.42
C SER A 140 -31.96 19.20 -7.67
#